data_AF-A0A535VM50-F1
#
_entry.id   AF-A0A535VM50-F1
#
_cell.length_a   1.000
_cell.length_b   1.000
_cell.length_c   1.000
_cell.angle_alpha   90.00
_cell.angle_beta   90.00
_cell.angle_gamma   90.00
#
_symmetry.space_group_name_H-M   'P 1'
#
loop_
_entity.id
_entity.type
_entity.pdbx_description
1 polymer ?
#
loop_
_entity_poly.entity_id
_entity_poly.type
_entity_poly.pdbx_seq_one_letter_code
_entity_poly.pdbx_strand_id
1 'polypeptide(L)'
;MAKVASTKLTSSGKCNFCLSEFDKSKMTQHLKYCKQRSTIIKTENSAEAQKTRLFHIVVEGRYLPVYWMHLEMPANNTLYDLDAFLRAIWLECCNHLSAFNIGKASYSSQTEDMLWGLADPTAIEAADVEEEDIDEDEEEPDITELSQAEIQNLSPVEVAMRLSELLQQEFQANIADLSPAEFQAKFTELMAVRMGDSLTPEMQIQLSNLSVLIQPLLVDFVNDDYEHDMDVELSKVLKVGQKFFHEYDFGSTTKLALKVVAEREGTAPKDDDKYSGEFGEDETIKIMARNNPPQISCRECGKPATKVAAGYYYFEDGALCDVCARTSLKEYEDMFLPIVNSPRVGVCGYTGDANVEEFDWDDEEEDEAEEDEEQ
;
A
#
# COMPACT_ATOMS: atom_id res chain seq x y z
N MET A 1 -22.41 -0.68 -32.91
CA MET A 1 -21.92 -1.39 -31.71
C MET A 1 -22.40 -0.62 -30.50
N ALA A 2 -23.24 -1.23 -29.66
CA ALA A 2 -23.82 -0.56 -28.51
C ALA A 2 -22.72 -0.29 -27.48
N LYS A 3 -22.66 0.95 -26.98
CA LYS A 3 -21.82 1.35 -25.84
C LYS A 3 -22.25 0.47 -24.66
N VAL A 4 -21.44 -0.53 -24.30
CA VAL A 4 -21.64 -1.28 -23.06
C VAL A 4 -21.44 -0.27 -21.94
N ALA A 5 -22.53 0.07 -21.26
CA ALA A 5 -22.47 0.92 -20.09
C ALA A 5 -21.67 0.14 -19.04
N SER A 6 -20.50 0.67 -18.65
CA SER A 6 -19.74 0.20 -17.50
C SER A 6 -20.63 0.36 -16.27
N THR A 7 -21.36 -0.70 -15.91
CA THR A 7 -22.03 -0.78 -14.61
C THR A 7 -20.93 -0.83 -13.57
N LYS A 8 -20.77 0.26 -12.82
CA LYS A 8 -19.86 0.34 -11.69
C LYS A 8 -20.21 -0.79 -10.72
N LEU A 9 -19.38 -1.83 -10.63
CA LEU A 9 -19.60 -2.90 -9.66
C LEU A 9 -19.64 -2.28 -8.25
N THR A 10 -20.77 -2.44 -7.58
CA THR A 10 -20.95 -2.06 -6.19
C THR A 10 -20.46 -3.20 -5.32
N SER A 11 -19.53 -2.94 -4.41
CA SER A 11 -19.11 -3.92 -3.40
C SER A 11 -19.61 -3.54 -2.01
N SER A 12 -20.04 -4.54 -1.26
CA SER A 12 -20.42 -4.48 0.15
C SER A 12 -19.47 -5.36 0.97
N GLY A 13 -19.48 -5.19 2.28
CA GLY A 13 -18.68 -5.98 3.21
C GLY A 13 -19.23 -5.93 4.63
N LYS A 14 -18.83 -6.91 5.45
CA LYS A 14 -19.24 -6.99 6.86
C LYS A 14 -18.24 -6.23 7.75
N CYS A 15 -18.77 -5.59 8.79
CA CYS A 15 -17.97 -4.98 9.85
C CYS A 15 -17.66 -6.04 10.92
N ASN A 16 -16.39 -6.24 11.25
CA ASN A 16 -15.96 -7.28 12.20
C ASN A 16 -16.34 -6.97 13.67
N PHE A 17 -16.84 -5.77 13.96
CA PHE A 17 -17.28 -5.38 15.30
C PHE A 17 -18.78 -5.56 15.55
N CYS A 18 -19.62 -5.30 14.54
CA CYS A 18 -21.08 -5.33 14.67
C CYS A 18 -21.75 -6.36 13.77
N LEU A 19 -20.96 -7.05 12.93
CA LEU A 19 -21.36 -8.08 11.97
C LEU A 19 -22.39 -7.63 10.91
N SER A 20 -22.74 -6.34 10.91
CA SER A 20 -23.67 -5.76 9.94
C SER A 20 -22.97 -5.47 8.62
N GLU A 21 -23.71 -5.58 7.52
CA GLU A 21 -23.22 -5.37 6.15
C GLU A 21 -23.40 -3.91 5.71
N PHE A 22 -22.38 -3.36 5.04
CA PHE A 22 -22.39 -2.00 4.52
C PHE A 22 -21.79 -1.92 3.12
N ASP A 23 -22.29 -0.99 2.31
CA ASP A 23 -21.64 -0.59 1.06
C ASP A 23 -20.23 -0.04 1.33
N LYS A 24 -19.30 -0.28 0.41
CA LYS A 24 -17.92 0.25 0.48
C LYS A 24 -17.87 1.73 0.84
N SER A 25 -18.69 2.56 0.17
CA SER A 25 -18.71 4.01 0.35
C SER A 25 -19.13 4.45 1.77
N LYS A 26 -19.84 3.58 2.50
CA LYS A 26 -20.34 3.85 3.86
C LYS A 26 -19.46 3.23 4.93
N MET A 27 -18.61 2.24 4.60
CA MET A 27 -17.86 1.47 5.60
C MET A 27 -16.91 2.35 6.44
N THR A 28 -16.16 3.27 5.82
CA THR A 28 -15.28 4.21 6.56
C THR A 28 -16.06 5.03 7.58
N GLN A 29 -17.23 5.54 7.17
CA GLN A 29 -18.08 6.34 8.06
C GLN A 29 -18.70 5.46 9.14
N HIS A 30 -19.11 4.23 8.81
CA HIS A 30 -19.62 3.28 9.78
C HIS A 30 -18.58 2.97 10.86
N LEU A 31 -17.35 2.60 10.51
CA LEU A 31 -16.29 2.26 11.46
C LEU A 31 -15.94 3.42 12.40
N LYS A 32 -16.11 4.68 11.95
CA LYS A 32 -15.96 5.86 12.81
C LYS A 32 -17.02 5.94 13.91
N TYR A 33 -18.25 5.49 13.63
CA TYR A 33 -19.40 5.63 14.54
C TYR A 33 -19.98 4.30 15.02
N CYS A 34 -19.28 3.19 14.80
CA CYS A 34 -19.72 1.86 15.19
C CYS A 34 -19.79 1.77 16.73
N LYS A 35 -20.98 1.45 17.27
CA LYS A 35 -21.24 1.44 18.72
C LYS A 35 -20.43 0.35 19.42
N GLN A 36 -20.38 -0.85 18.84
CA GLN A 36 -19.61 -1.97 19.36
C GLN A 36 -18.13 -1.63 19.42
N ARG A 37 -17.57 -1.12 18.30
CA ARG A 37 -16.18 -0.64 18.24
C ARG A 37 -15.90 0.44 19.28
N SER A 38 -16.80 1.42 19.43
CA SER A 38 -16.63 2.48 20.42
C SER A 38 -16.65 1.98 21.87
N THR A 39 -17.32 0.85 22.12
CA THR A 39 -17.36 0.22 23.45
C THR A 39 -16.05 -0.50 23.73
N ILE A 40 -15.54 -1.26 22.76
CA ILE A 40 -14.23 -1.93 22.82
C ILE A 40 -13.11 -0.90 23.07
N ILE A 41 -13.10 0.19 22.31
CA ILE A 41 -12.11 1.28 22.47
C ILE A 41 -12.17 1.92 23.87
N LYS A 42 -13.36 2.04 24.49
CA LYS A 42 -13.48 2.57 25.86
C LYS A 42 -12.91 1.60 26.89
N THR A 43 -13.12 0.30 26.70
CA THR A 43 -12.57 -0.74 27.56
C THR A 43 -11.04 -0.77 27.45
N GLU A 44 -10.48 -0.76 26.24
CA GLU A 44 -9.04 -0.70 25.97
C GLU A 44 -8.39 0.53 26.62
N ASN A 45 -9.03 1.69 26.51
CA ASN A 45 -8.50 2.94 27.08
C ASN A 45 -8.46 2.97 28.60
N SER A 46 -9.27 2.13 29.26
CA SER A 46 -9.37 2.04 30.71
C SER A 46 -8.42 0.99 31.30
N ALA A 47 -7.82 0.14 30.47
CA ALA A 47 -6.83 -0.85 30.91
C ALA A 47 -5.47 -0.18 31.17
N GLU A 48 -4.75 -0.64 32.20
CA GLU A 48 -3.38 -0.21 32.53
C GLU A 48 -2.32 -0.85 31.59
N ALA A 49 -2.58 -0.81 30.29
CA ALA A 49 -1.68 -1.35 29.27
C ALA A 49 -0.91 -0.23 28.55
N GLN A 50 0.24 -0.57 27.97
CA GLN A 50 1.03 0.36 27.17
C GLN A 50 0.23 0.80 25.94
N LYS A 51 0.03 2.11 25.80
CA LYS A 51 -0.68 2.71 24.66
C LYS A 51 0.30 3.01 23.53
N THR A 52 -0.13 2.76 22.30
CA THR A 52 0.56 3.11 21.07
C THR A 52 -0.40 3.82 20.11
N ARG A 53 0.17 4.47 19.09
CA ARG A 53 -0.61 5.03 17.98
C ARG A 53 -1.01 3.89 17.06
N LEU A 54 -2.30 3.83 16.70
CA LEU A 54 -2.86 2.85 15.78
C LEU A 54 -3.33 3.59 14.52
N PHE A 55 -2.88 3.15 13.36
CA PHE A 55 -3.33 3.65 12.07
C PHE A 55 -4.51 2.84 11.56
N HIS A 56 -5.54 3.55 11.10
CA HIS A 56 -6.60 2.99 10.28
C HIS A 56 -6.20 3.15 8.81
N ILE A 57 -5.86 2.04 8.17
CA ILE A 57 -5.45 1.97 6.76
C ILE A 57 -6.60 1.35 5.95
N VAL A 58 -6.96 1.97 4.83
CA VAL A 58 -7.84 1.37 3.83
C VAL A 58 -6.98 0.86 2.69
N VAL A 59 -7.22 -0.37 2.26
CA VAL A 59 -6.51 -1.04 1.17
C VAL A 59 -7.54 -1.42 0.11
N GLU A 60 -7.27 -1.14 -1.15
CA GLU A 60 -8.11 -1.52 -2.28
C GLU A 60 -7.28 -1.95 -3.50
N GLY A 61 -7.84 -2.83 -4.33
CA GLY A 61 -7.24 -3.10 -5.64
C GLY A 61 -7.25 -1.82 -6.49
N ARG A 62 -6.07 -1.36 -6.94
CA ARG A 62 -5.93 -0.08 -7.68
C ARG A 62 -6.81 -0.05 -8.94
N TYR A 63 -6.86 -1.17 -9.65
CA TYR A 63 -7.67 -1.33 -10.86
C TYR A 63 -8.95 -2.12 -10.61
N LEU A 64 -9.06 -2.79 -9.46
CA LEU A 64 -10.21 -3.61 -9.05
C LEU A 64 -10.73 -3.14 -7.69
N PRO A 65 -11.36 -1.95 -7.61
CA PRO A 65 -11.80 -1.35 -6.36
C PRO A 65 -12.96 -2.12 -5.70
N VAL A 66 -13.48 -3.16 -6.34
CA VAL A 66 -14.44 -4.09 -5.74
C VAL A 66 -13.81 -4.86 -4.57
N TYR A 67 -12.51 -5.14 -4.64
CA TYR A 67 -11.72 -5.72 -3.55
C TYR A 67 -11.20 -4.60 -2.65
N TRP A 68 -11.56 -4.66 -1.38
CA TRP A 68 -11.14 -3.67 -0.39
C TRP A 68 -11.19 -4.24 1.03
N MET A 69 -10.36 -3.70 1.91
CA MET A 69 -10.38 -3.99 3.33
C MET A 69 -9.96 -2.77 4.16
N HIS A 70 -10.35 -2.78 5.42
CA HIS A 70 -10.00 -1.80 6.43
C HIS A 70 -9.15 -2.49 7.48
N LEU A 71 -7.96 -1.97 7.70
CA LEU A 71 -6.96 -2.48 8.63
C LEU A 71 -6.75 -1.50 9.77
N GLU A 72 -6.47 -2.03 10.96
CA GLU A 72 -5.97 -1.29 12.10
C GLU A 72 -4.65 -1.93 12.56
N MET A 73 -3.57 -1.16 12.61
CA MET A 73 -2.25 -1.66 13.02
C MET A 73 -1.47 -0.59 13.78
N PRO A 74 -0.51 -0.96 14.64
CA PRO A 74 0.35 0.01 15.31
C PRO A 74 1.20 0.80 14.33
N ALA A 75 1.34 2.09 14.59
CA ALA A 75 2.11 2.99 13.74
C ALA A 75 3.64 2.81 13.93
N ASN A 76 4.06 2.09 14.97
CA ASN A 76 5.44 1.69 15.21
C ASN A 76 5.78 0.30 14.62
N ASN A 77 4.82 -0.37 13.96
CA ASN A 77 5.13 -1.51 13.08
C ASN A 77 5.81 -1.02 11.80
N THR A 78 6.42 -1.94 11.06
CA THR A 78 7.20 -1.63 9.87
C THR A 78 6.39 -1.80 8.59
N LEU A 79 6.87 -1.21 7.48
CA LEU A 79 6.30 -1.50 6.16
C LEU A 79 6.41 -2.99 5.82
N TYR A 80 7.44 -3.68 6.32
CA TYR A 80 7.61 -5.11 6.15
C TYR A 80 6.44 -5.89 6.76
N ASP A 81 6.00 -5.54 7.98
CA ASP A 81 4.84 -6.19 8.61
C ASP A 81 3.56 -6.03 7.77
N LEU A 82 3.38 -4.84 7.17
CA LEU A 82 2.24 -4.59 6.29
C LEU A 82 2.37 -5.37 4.97
N ASP A 83 3.57 -5.49 4.40
CA ASP A 83 3.82 -6.30 3.20
C ASP A 83 3.50 -7.78 3.44
N ALA A 84 4.06 -8.35 4.50
CA ALA A 84 3.88 -9.74 4.87
C ALA A 84 2.39 -10.07 5.04
N PHE A 85 1.65 -9.22 5.75
CA PHE A 85 0.21 -9.34 5.90
C PHE A 85 -0.55 -9.31 4.57
N LEU A 86 -0.26 -8.30 3.72
CA LEU A 86 -0.94 -8.13 2.43
C LEU A 86 -0.67 -9.32 1.50
N ARG A 87 0.56 -9.82 1.51
CA ARG A 87 0.97 -10.99 0.74
C ARG A 87 0.24 -12.22 1.23
N ALA A 88 0.28 -12.50 2.52
CA ALA A 88 -0.35 -13.68 3.08
C ALA A 88 -1.88 -13.69 2.86
N ILE A 89 -2.57 -12.55 2.98
CA ILE A 89 -4.03 -12.51 2.86
C ILE A 89 -4.55 -12.42 1.41
N TRP A 90 -3.79 -11.79 0.49
CA TRP A 90 -4.31 -11.36 -0.82
C TRP A 90 -3.42 -11.60 -2.04
N LEU A 91 -2.10 -11.81 -1.90
CA LEU A 91 -1.22 -11.69 -3.07
C LEU A 91 -0.28 -12.88 -3.28
N GLU A 92 0.11 -13.59 -2.21
CA GLU A 92 1.21 -14.53 -2.28
C GLU A 92 0.89 -15.76 -3.14
N CYS A 93 1.81 -16.12 -4.02
CA CYS A 93 1.72 -17.32 -4.86
C CYS A 93 3.07 -18.00 -5.12
N CYS A 94 4.17 -17.24 -5.19
CA CYS A 94 5.48 -17.75 -5.63
C CYS A 94 6.70 -17.05 -4.98
N ASN A 95 6.49 -16.39 -3.84
CA ASN A 95 7.47 -15.58 -3.10
C ASN A 95 8.14 -14.49 -3.96
N HIS A 96 7.34 -13.77 -4.75
CA HIS A 96 7.84 -12.67 -5.58
C HIS A 96 8.18 -11.42 -4.76
N LEU A 97 8.89 -10.49 -5.41
CA LEU A 97 9.22 -9.19 -4.83
C LEU A 97 8.01 -8.28 -4.71
N SER A 98 8.09 -7.39 -3.74
CA SER A 98 7.12 -6.33 -3.50
C SER A 98 7.79 -4.99 -3.20
N ALA A 99 7.04 -3.92 -3.43
CA ALA A 99 7.46 -2.57 -3.06
C ALA A 99 6.29 -1.68 -2.66
N PHE A 100 6.53 -0.78 -1.71
CA PHE A 100 5.66 0.35 -1.42
C PHE A 100 6.18 1.62 -2.10
N ASN A 101 5.28 2.34 -2.75
CA ASN A 101 5.54 3.67 -3.31
C ASN A 101 4.81 4.72 -2.47
N ILE A 102 5.57 5.53 -1.73
CA ILE A 102 5.06 6.59 -0.85
C ILE A 102 5.57 7.93 -1.40
N GLY A 103 4.71 8.62 -2.16
CA GLY A 103 5.17 9.78 -2.95
C GLY A 103 6.14 9.30 -4.03
N LYS A 104 7.37 9.83 -4.02
CA LYS A 104 8.47 9.41 -4.91
C LYS A 104 9.43 8.39 -4.28
N ALA A 105 9.29 8.07 -2.99
CA ALA A 105 10.13 7.08 -2.33
C ALA A 105 9.60 5.66 -2.59
N SER A 106 10.52 4.72 -2.88
CA SER A 106 10.24 3.30 -3.06
C SER A 106 10.87 2.51 -1.90
N TYR A 107 10.09 1.64 -1.27
CA TYR A 107 10.53 0.73 -0.20
C TYR A 107 10.33 -0.69 -0.69
N SER A 108 11.40 -1.48 -0.88
CA SER A 108 11.31 -2.79 -1.54
C SER A 108 11.69 -3.93 -0.59
N SER A 109 11.21 -5.15 -0.91
CA SER A 109 11.54 -6.36 -0.14
C SER A 109 12.97 -6.87 -0.40
N GLN A 110 13.74 -6.17 -1.23
CA GLN A 110 15.14 -6.47 -1.54
C GLN A 110 16.00 -5.30 -1.09
N THR A 111 16.86 -5.50 -0.11
CA THR A 111 17.89 -4.52 0.23
C THR A 111 19.25 -5.16 0.34
N GLU A 112 20.12 -4.70 -0.56
CA GLU A 112 21.60 -4.74 -0.55
C GLU A 112 22.35 -6.08 -0.33
N ASP A 113 21.70 -7.16 0.12
CA ASP A 113 22.35 -8.47 0.29
C ASP A 113 22.62 -9.20 -1.04
N MET A 114 22.08 -8.70 -2.16
CA MET A 114 22.47 -9.14 -3.50
C MET A 114 23.64 -8.33 -4.11
N LEU A 115 24.02 -7.19 -3.52
CA LEU A 115 25.14 -6.38 -4.03
C LEU A 115 26.50 -6.79 -3.46
N TRP A 116 26.56 -7.54 -2.36
CA TRP A 116 27.82 -8.02 -1.76
C TRP A 116 28.32 -9.37 -2.30
N GLY A 117 27.62 -9.96 -3.28
CA GLY A 117 28.00 -11.24 -3.92
C GLY A 117 28.82 -11.14 -5.20
N LEU A 118 29.02 -9.93 -5.75
CA LEU A 118 29.74 -9.70 -7.02
C LEU A 118 31.13 -9.06 -6.86
N ALA A 119 31.62 -8.93 -5.63
CA ALA A 119 33.02 -8.56 -5.37
C ALA A 119 33.91 -9.80 -5.20
N ASP A 120 33.91 -10.71 -6.18
CA ASP A 120 35.13 -11.45 -6.50
C ASP A 120 35.76 -10.81 -7.74
N PRO A 121 36.82 -10.00 -7.60
CA PRO A 121 37.51 -9.36 -8.72
C PRO A 121 38.16 -10.34 -9.71
N THR A 122 38.03 -11.66 -9.49
CA THR A 122 38.62 -12.69 -10.35
C THR A 122 37.63 -13.37 -11.31
N ALA A 123 36.33 -13.02 -11.28
CA ALA A 123 35.31 -13.68 -12.08
C ALA A 123 34.83 -12.90 -13.33
N ILE A 124 35.67 -12.03 -13.92
CA ILE A 124 35.41 -11.44 -15.24
C ILE A 124 36.25 -12.18 -16.28
N GLU A 125 35.76 -13.32 -16.76
CA GLU A 125 36.04 -13.78 -18.11
C GLU A 125 34.76 -14.33 -18.75
N ALA A 126 34.42 -13.73 -19.90
CA ALA A 126 33.52 -14.23 -20.94
C ALA A 126 32.01 -14.23 -20.66
N ALA A 127 31.35 -13.11 -21.00
CA ALA A 127 30.09 -13.15 -21.73
C ALA A 127 29.93 -11.87 -22.55
N ASP A 128 30.02 -12.00 -23.87
CA ASP A 128 29.66 -10.97 -24.84
C ASP A 128 28.15 -10.67 -24.69
N VAL A 129 27.81 -9.40 -24.41
CA VAL A 129 26.43 -8.90 -24.54
C VAL A 129 26.48 -7.85 -25.65
N GLU A 130 25.79 -8.14 -26.75
CA GLU A 130 25.54 -7.17 -27.81
C GLU A 130 24.63 -6.06 -27.25
N GLU A 131 25.08 -4.81 -27.36
CA GLU A 131 24.27 -3.62 -27.04
C GLU A 131 23.18 -3.49 -28.11
N GLU A 132 21.90 -3.67 -27.73
CA GLU A 132 20.77 -3.22 -28.54
C GLU A 132 20.58 -1.71 -28.30
N ASP A 133 20.68 -0.93 -29.37
CA ASP A 133 20.45 0.52 -29.41
C ASP A 133 19.03 0.85 -28.89
N ILE A 134 18.94 1.52 -27.75
CA ILE A 134 17.70 2.13 -27.25
C ILE A 134 17.57 3.51 -27.89
N ASP A 135 16.49 3.72 -28.64
CA ASP A 135 16.15 5.01 -29.27
C ASP A 135 16.05 6.13 -28.22
N GLU A 136 16.97 7.11 -28.27
CA GLU A 136 17.12 8.26 -27.34
C GLU A 136 16.09 9.41 -27.55
N ASP A 137 14.93 9.16 -28.18
CA ASP A 137 14.01 10.23 -28.62
C ASP A 137 12.66 10.31 -27.86
N GLU A 138 12.61 9.98 -26.57
CA GLU A 138 11.49 10.40 -25.70
C GLU A 138 11.87 11.67 -24.93
N GLU A 139 11.39 12.84 -25.42
CA GLU A 139 11.54 14.12 -24.72
C GLU A 139 10.99 14.04 -23.29
N GLU A 140 11.85 14.24 -22.29
CA GLU A 140 11.45 14.36 -20.89
C GLU A 140 10.46 15.53 -20.69
N PRO A 141 9.39 15.36 -19.88
CA PRO A 141 8.41 16.41 -19.66
C PRO A 141 9.02 17.61 -18.91
N ASP A 142 8.82 18.80 -19.46
CA ASP A 142 9.24 20.09 -18.88
C ASP A 142 8.69 20.27 -17.45
N ILE A 143 9.60 20.19 -16.48
CA ILE A 143 9.37 20.22 -15.03
C ILE A 143 9.08 21.62 -14.46
N THR A 144 9.00 22.67 -15.29
CA THR A 144 9.10 24.05 -14.79
C THR A 144 7.78 24.73 -14.37
N GLU A 145 6.60 24.21 -14.72
CA GLU A 145 5.32 24.84 -14.32
C GLU A 145 4.26 23.84 -13.81
N LEU A 146 4.18 23.69 -12.48
CA LEU A 146 3.06 23.01 -11.81
C LEU A 146 1.93 23.98 -11.53
N SER A 147 0.69 23.57 -11.78
CA SER A 147 -0.49 24.30 -11.36
C SER A 147 -0.64 24.32 -9.83
N GLN A 148 -1.32 25.32 -9.28
CA GLN A 148 -1.61 25.38 -7.84
C GLN A 148 -2.36 24.14 -7.31
N ALA A 149 -3.15 23.47 -8.16
CA ALA A 149 -3.84 22.24 -7.78
C ALA A 149 -2.89 21.04 -7.67
N GLU A 150 -1.82 21.01 -8.45
CA GLU A 150 -0.81 19.95 -8.40
C GLU A 150 0.09 20.12 -7.17
N ILE A 151 0.50 21.36 -6.87
CA ILE A 151 1.32 21.69 -5.68
C ILE A 151 0.60 21.30 -4.37
N GLN A 152 -0.72 21.50 -4.29
CA GLN A 152 -1.52 21.17 -3.11
C GLN A 152 -1.63 19.67 -2.82
N ASN A 153 -1.34 18.81 -3.81
CA ASN A 153 -1.38 17.37 -3.66
C ASN A 153 -0.01 16.74 -3.38
N LEU A 154 1.08 17.54 -3.39
CA LEU A 154 2.42 17.07 -3.08
C LEU A 154 2.57 16.76 -1.59
N SER A 155 3.21 15.65 -1.29
CA SER A 155 3.69 15.27 0.03
C SER A 155 4.84 16.19 0.49
N PRO A 156 5.15 16.26 1.80
CA PRO A 156 6.26 17.06 2.31
C PRO A 156 7.61 16.68 1.69
N VAL A 157 7.80 15.39 1.40
CA VAL A 157 8.99 14.85 0.71
C VAL A 157 9.05 15.38 -0.71
N GLU A 158 7.97 15.29 -1.48
CA GLU A 158 7.92 15.80 -2.86
C GLU A 158 8.13 17.31 -2.94
N VAL A 159 7.59 18.07 -1.98
CA VAL A 159 7.84 19.52 -1.87
C VAL A 159 9.32 19.78 -1.63
N ALA A 160 9.98 19.02 -0.76
CA ALA A 160 11.40 19.17 -0.47
C ALA A 160 12.27 18.75 -1.66
N MET A 161 11.97 17.64 -2.34
CA MET A 161 12.66 17.21 -3.56
C MET A 161 12.55 18.26 -4.67
N ARG A 162 11.34 18.78 -4.94
CA ARG A 162 11.13 19.82 -5.96
C ARG A 162 11.82 21.13 -5.59
N LEU A 163 11.75 21.52 -4.33
CA LEU A 163 12.48 22.69 -3.85
C LEU A 163 13.99 22.50 -4.00
N SER A 164 14.49 21.29 -3.73
CA SER A 164 15.88 20.93 -3.92
C SER A 164 16.31 21.05 -5.38
N GLU A 165 15.57 20.42 -6.29
CA GLU A 165 15.81 20.45 -7.74
C GLU A 165 15.84 21.90 -8.27
N LEU A 166 14.84 22.71 -7.92
CA LEU A 166 14.80 24.12 -8.28
C LEU A 166 16.00 24.89 -7.74
N LEU A 167 16.36 24.69 -6.47
CA LEU A 167 17.47 25.40 -5.86
C LEU A 167 18.81 24.96 -6.45
N GLN A 168 18.99 23.68 -6.80
CA GLN A 168 20.19 23.21 -7.47
C GLN A 168 20.35 23.83 -8.87
N GLN A 169 19.27 23.91 -9.64
CA GLN A 169 19.25 24.56 -10.94
C GLN A 169 19.59 26.06 -10.82
N GLU A 170 18.95 26.76 -9.88
CA GLU A 170 19.19 28.18 -9.63
C GLU A 170 20.61 28.44 -9.11
N PHE A 171 21.14 27.54 -8.27
CA PHE A 171 22.46 27.69 -7.66
C PHE A 171 23.60 27.21 -8.54
N GLN A 172 23.28 26.44 -9.60
CA GLN A 172 24.22 25.72 -10.45
C GLN A 172 25.22 24.88 -9.63
N ALA A 173 24.73 24.29 -8.55
CA ALA A 173 25.53 23.54 -7.58
C ALA A 173 24.66 22.54 -6.84
N ASN A 174 25.25 21.39 -6.48
CA ASN A 174 24.61 20.44 -5.58
C ASN A 174 24.52 21.06 -4.17
N ILE A 175 23.33 21.00 -3.56
CA ILE A 175 23.08 21.58 -2.22
C ILE A 175 23.89 20.88 -1.12
N ALA A 176 24.19 19.59 -1.27
CA ALA A 176 25.00 18.80 -0.34
C ALA A 176 26.47 19.28 -0.29
N ASP A 177 26.96 19.89 -1.36
CA ASP A 177 28.34 20.38 -1.46
C ASP A 177 28.52 21.81 -0.91
N LEU A 178 27.42 22.52 -0.64
CA LEU A 178 27.46 23.90 -0.17
C LEU A 178 27.65 23.98 1.34
N SER A 179 28.56 24.84 1.80
CA SER A 179 28.60 25.18 3.23
C SER A 179 27.34 25.96 3.65
N PRO A 180 26.95 25.95 4.93
CA PRO A 180 25.77 26.67 5.39
C PRO A 180 25.78 28.17 5.10
N ALA A 181 26.96 28.79 5.14
CA ALA A 181 27.12 30.19 4.78
C ALA A 181 26.89 30.45 3.28
N GLU A 182 27.36 29.55 2.41
CA GLU A 182 27.19 29.65 0.96
C GLU A 182 25.74 29.43 0.54
N PHE A 183 25.08 28.42 1.10
CA PHE A 183 23.66 28.15 0.86
C PHE A 183 22.80 29.34 1.31
N GLN A 184 23.04 29.87 2.51
CA GLN A 184 22.32 31.03 3.03
C GLN A 184 22.45 32.25 2.11
N ALA A 185 23.65 32.55 1.62
CA ALA A 185 23.89 33.68 0.72
C ALA A 185 23.12 33.51 -0.60
N LYS A 186 23.26 32.35 -1.25
CA LYS A 186 22.57 32.02 -2.51
C LYS A 186 21.05 32.03 -2.37
N PHE A 187 20.52 31.46 -1.29
CA PHE A 187 19.09 31.44 -1.01
C PHE A 187 18.52 32.85 -0.79
N THR A 188 19.22 33.69 -0.03
CA THR A 188 18.79 35.07 0.22
C THR A 188 18.78 35.91 -1.06
N GLU A 189 19.80 35.74 -1.90
CA GLU A 189 19.89 36.41 -3.21
C GLU A 189 18.74 36.00 -4.13
N LEU A 190 18.45 34.69 -4.24
CA LEU A 190 17.32 34.18 -5.03
C LEU A 190 15.99 34.79 -4.59
N MET A 191 15.75 34.85 -3.29
CA MET A 191 14.51 35.40 -2.74
C MET A 191 14.40 36.93 -2.96
N ALA A 192 15.53 37.64 -2.92
CA ALA A 192 15.58 39.07 -3.24
C ALA A 192 15.19 39.34 -4.70
N VAL A 193 15.73 38.54 -5.63
CA VAL A 193 15.40 38.63 -7.06
C VAL A 193 13.92 38.33 -7.32
N ARG A 194 13.35 37.29 -6.69
CA ARG A 194 11.94 36.90 -6.89
C ARG A 194 10.94 37.86 -6.23
N MET A 195 11.27 38.46 -5.09
CA MET A 195 10.38 39.40 -4.40
C MET A 195 10.54 40.86 -4.86
N GLY A 196 11.52 41.13 -5.74
CA GLY A 196 11.96 42.48 -6.09
C GLY A 196 12.94 43.04 -5.05
N ASP A 197 13.90 43.85 -5.49
CA ASP A 197 15.15 44.27 -4.81
C ASP A 197 15.05 44.88 -3.38
N SER A 198 13.88 44.91 -2.74
CA SER A 198 13.67 45.51 -1.43
C SER A 198 13.20 44.49 -0.38
N LEU A 199 14.15 43.72 0.17
CA LEU A 199 13.93 42.98 1.41
C LEU A 199 14.19 43.89 2.61
N THR A 200 13.21 44.03 3.50
CA THR A 200 13.39 44.73 4.79
C THR A 200 14.42 44.01 5.67
N PRO A 201 15.09 44.72 6.61
CA PRO A 201 16.02 44.08 7.55
C PRO A 201 15.38 42.93 8.33
N GLU A 202 14.10 43.04 8.69
CA GLU A 202 13.35 41.98 9.36
C GLU A 202 13.16 40.75 8.48
N MET A 203 12.85 40.92 7.19
CA MET A 203 12.70 39.81 6.24
C MET A 203 14.03 39.10 5.97
N GLN A 204 15.14 39.83 5.92
CA GLN A 204 16.47 39.24 5.74
C GLN A 204 16.83 38.30 6.89
N ILE A 205 16.51 38.70 8.14
CA ILE A 205 16.73 37.85 9.32
C ILE A 205 15.85 36.60 9.26
N GLN A 206 14.60 36.72 8.82
CA GLN A 206 13.71 35.56 8.69
C GLN A 206 14.18 34.59 7.61
N LEU A 207 14.62 35.09 6.45
CA LEU A 207 15.18 34.26 5.38
C LEU A 207 16.48 33.56 5.80
N SER A 208 17.34 34.28 6.53
CA SER A 208 18.55 33.70 7.14
C SER A 208 18.23 32.55 8.10
N ASN A 209 17.21 32.70 8.94
CA ASN A 209 16.83 31.63 9.86
C ASN A 209 16.19 30.45 9.11
N LEU A 210 15.41 30.75 8.06
CA LEU A 210 14.79 29.75 7.22
C LEU A 210 15.82 28.93 6.43
N SER A 211 16.87 29.57 5.89
CA SER A 211 17.91 28.86 5.12
C SER A 211 18.68 27.86 5.96
N VAL A 212 18.92 28.16 7.25
CA VAL A 212 19.59 27.26 8.20
C VAL A 212 18.74 26.01 8.49
N LEU A 213 17.41 26.11 8.40
CA LEU A 213 16.50 24.98 8.60
C LEU A 213 16.25 24.18 7.31
N ILE A 214 16.21 24.88 6.17
CA ILE A 214 15.92 24.27 4.86
C ILE A 214 17.12 23.46 4.37
N GLN A 215 18.35 23.94 4.52
CA GLN A 215 19.51 23.27 3.92
C GLN A 215 19.67 21.82 4.39
N PRO A 216 19.73 21.50 5.71
CA PRO A 216 19.92 20.12 6.14
C PRO A 216 18.78 19.21 5.67
N LEU A 217 17.55 19.73 5.73
CA LEU A 217 16.36 19.05 5.23
C LEU A 217 16.53 18.68 3.74
N LEU A 218 17.00 19.61 2.91
CA LEU A 218 17.21 19.34 1.48
C LEU A 218 18.40 18.42 1.22
N VAL A 219 19.51 18.54 1.96
CA VAL A 219 20.67 17.66 1.82
C VAL A 219 20.28 16.20 2.08
N ASP A 220 19.45 15.95 3.10
CA ASP A 220 18.90 14.61 3.37
C ASP A 220 18.07 14.07 2.18
N PHE A 221 17.46 14.94 1.36
CA PHE A 221 16.70 14.54 0.15
C PHE A 221 17.52 14.48 -1.14
N VAL A 222 18.64 15.21 -1.23
CA VAL A 222 19.51 15.22 -2.42
C VAL A 222 20.37 13.98 -2.50
N ASN A 223 20.61 13.35 -1.36
CA ASN A 223 21.49 12.21 -1.29
C ASN A 223 20.83 10.88 -1.68
N ASP A 224 19.51 10.83 -2.00
CA ASP A 224 18.84 9.55 -2.30
C ASP A 224 17.97 9.49 -3.57
N ASP A 225 18.49 8.77 -4.57
CA ASP A 225 17.75 7.90 -5.52
C ASP A 225 17.66 6.46 -4.95
N TYR A 226 17.49 6.28 -3.64
CA TYR A 226 17.61 4.94 -3.04
C TYR A 226 16.25 4.25 -2.91
N GLU A 227 16.23 3.01 -3.39
CA GLU A 227 15.33 2.00 -2.87
C GLU A 227 15.65 1.78 -1.39
N HIS A 228 14.66 1.98 -0.52
CA HIS A 228 14.80 1.75 0.91
C HIS A 228 14.35 0.33 1.29
N ASP A 229 14.83 -0.17 2.43
CA ASP A 229 14.25 -1.37 3.03
C ASP A 229 12.86 -1.11 3.59
N MET A 230 12.10 -2.19 3.74
CA MET A 230 10.80 -2.12 4.41
C MET A 230 10.91 -2.14 5.95
N ASP A 231 12.12 -2.20 6.54
CA ASP A 231 12.36 -2.16 7.99
C ASP A 231 12.29 -0.72 8.54
N VAL A 232 11.26 0.00 8.11
CA VAL A 232 10.96 1.37 8.54
C VAL A 232 9.57 1.44 9.14
N GLU A 233 9.48 2.06 10.32
CA GLU A 233 8.20 2.24 11.01
C GLU A 233 7.22 3.07 10.19
N LEU A 234 5.94 2.65 10.14
CA LEU A 234 4.88 3.35 9.44
C LEU A 234 4.79 4.82 9.85
N SER A 235 4.96 5.13 11.14
CA SER A 235 4.83 6.49 11.67
C SER A 235 5.94 7.46 11.24
N LYS A 236 7.05 6.94 10.69
CA LYS A 236 8.14 7.76 10.13
C LYS A 236 7.83 8.21 8.71
N VAL A 237 7.07 7.40 7.96
CA VAL A 237 6.87 7.58 6.50
C VAL A 237 5.41 7.84 6.10
N LEU A 238 4.45 7.58 6.99
CA LEU A 238 3.02 7.79 6.77
C LEU A 238 2.40 8.77 7.77
N LYS A 239 1.35 9.45 7.31
CA LYS A 239 0.52 10.35 8.11
C LYS A 239 -0.95 10.19 7.74
N VAL A 240 -1.86 10.60 8.63
CA VAL A 240 -3.30 10.61 8.31
C VAL A 240 -3.57 11.42 7.04
N GLY A 241 -4.37 10.83 6.14
CA GLY A 241 -4.67 11.37 4.82
C GLY A 241 -3.73 10.89 3.71
N GLN A 242 -2.55 10.35 4.05
CA GLN A 242 -1.54 9.90 3.10
C GLN A 242 -2.08 8.75 2.25
N LYS A 243 -1.97 8.92 0.93
CA LYS A 243 -2.15 7.83 -0.05
C LYS A 243 -0.79 7.28 -0.41
N PHE A 244 -0.72 5.98 -0.62
CA PHE A 244 0.48 5.28 -1.06
C PHE A 244 0.07 4.02 -1.82
N PHE A 245 1.01 3.37 -2.49
CA PHE A 245 0.74 2.22 -3.33
C PHE A 245 1.61 1.04 -2.92
N HIS A 246 1.11 -0.15 -3.19
CA HIS A 246 1.85 -1.39 -3.04
C HIS A 246 1.82 -2.12 -4.37
N GLU A 247 2.96 -2.67 -4.76
CA GLU A 247 3.13 -3.46 -5.97
C GLU A 247 3.72 -4.81 -5.57
N TYR A 248 3.07 -5.89 -6.01
CA TYR A 248 3.54 -7.26 -5.80
C TYR A 248 3.67 -7.96 -7.15
N ASP A 249 4.79 -8.67 -7.32
CA ASP A 249 5.22 -9.36 -8.54
C ASP A 249 5.44 -8.40 -9.73
N PHE A 250 6.69 -8.05 -10.03
CA PHE A 250 6.99 -7.13 -11.14
C PHE A 250 6.81 -7.73 -12.55
N GLY A 251 6.62 -9.05 -12.67
CA GLY A 251 6.28 -9.69 -13.95
C GLY A 251 4.78 -9.74 -14.23
N SER A 252 3.96 -9.95 -13.18
CA SER A 252 2.50 -9.92 -13.26
C SER A 252 1.88 -9.08 -12.13
N THR A 253 2.11 -7.77 -12.23
CA THR A 253 1.94 -6.84 -11.11
C THR A 253 0.51 -6.66 -10.66
N THR A 254 0.29 -6.99 -9.39
CA THR A 254 -0.92 -6.62 -8.67
C THR A 254 -0.66 -5.32 -7.92
N LYS A 255 -1.34 -4.24 -8.34
CA LYS A 255 -1.21 -2.91 -7.72
C LYS A 255 -2.33 -2.67 -6.73
N LEU A 256 -1.99 -2.33 -5.49
CA LEU A 256 -2.93 -1.89 -4.46
C LEU A 256 -2.81 -0.38 -4.23
N ALA A 257 -3.93 0.25 -3.93
CA ALA A 257 -3.99 1.63 -3.45
C ALA A 257 -4.31 1.60 -1.96
N LEU A 258 -3.49 2.29 -1.16
CA LEU A 258 -3.63 2.36 0.28
C LEU A 258 -3.82 3.81 0.73
N LYS A 259 -4.55 4.00 1.82
CA LYS A 259 -4.72 5.31 2.45
C LYS A 259 -4.83 5.20 3.96
N VAL A 260 -4.05 5.99 4.69
CA VAL A 260 -4.27 6.21 6.12
C VAL A 260 -5.47 7.14 6.28
N VAL A 261 -6.59 6.65 6.81
CA VAL A 261 -7.84 7.44 6.89
C VAL A 261 -8.10 8.03 8.28
N ALA A 262 -7.48 7.48 9.31
CA ALA A 262 -7.53 7.98 10.68
C ALA A 262 -6.37 7.42 11.51
N GLU A 263 -6.14 8.01 12.67
CA GLU A 263 -5.28 7.46 13.72
C GLU A 263 -6.00 7.55 15.08
N ARG A 264 -5.64 6.68 16.02
CA ARG A 264 -6.08 6.73 17.41
C ARG A 264 -4.99 6.25 18.35
N GLU A 265 -5.05 6.63 19.61
CA GLU A 265 -4.31 5.93 20.66
C GLU A 265 -5.10 4.68 21.10
N GLY A 266 -4.38 3.60 21.39
CA GLY A 266 -4.97 2.34 21.86
C GLY A 266 -3.89 1.36 22.28
N THR A 267 -4.32 0.18 22.71
CA THR A 267 -3.41 -0.95 22.91
C THR A 267 -3.15 -1.64 21.58
N ALA A 268 -1.94 -2.16 21.36
CA ALA A 268 -1.68 -3.01 20.21
C ALA A 268 -2.66 -4.23 20.23
N PRO A 269 -3.10 -4.72 19.06
CA PRO A 269 -3.88 -5.95 18.99
C PRO A 269 -3.19 -7.09 19.75
N LYS A 270 -3.97 -7.86 20.50
CA LYS A 270 -3.49 -8.96 21.35
C LYS A 270 -3.25 -10.22 20.51
N ASP A 271 -2.53 -11.19 21.09
CA ASP A 271 -2.12 -12.44 20.43
C ASP A 271 -3.29 -13.28 19.86
N ASP A 272 -4.50 -13.14 20.40
CA ASP A 272 -5.73 -13.80 19.94
C ASP A 272 -6.39 -13.12 18.72
N ASP A 273 -6.04 -11.87 18.45
CA ASP A 273 -6.43 -11.10 17.26
C ASP A 273 -5.35 -11.17 16.14
N LYS A 274 -4.26 -11.93 16.34
CA LYS A 274 -3.13 -12.02 15.40
C LYS A 274 -3.48 -12.84 14.16
N TYR A 275 -2.98 -12.37 13.03
CA TYR A 275 -2.90 -13.20 11.83
C TYR A 275 -1.58 -13.99 11.90
N SER A 276 -1.66 -15.32 12.03
CA SER A 276 -0.48 -16.21 11.95
C SER A 276 -0.35 -16.76 10.54
N GLY A 277 0.20 -15.95 9.63
CA GLY A 277 0.54 -16.41 8.27
C GLY A 277 1.87 -17.15 8.25
N GLU A 278 2.09 -17.98 7.22
CA GLU A 278 3.37 -18.70 6.97
C GLU A 278 4.57 -17.74 6.83
N PHE A 279 4.31 -16.44 6.62
CA PHE A 279 5.30 -15.40 6.35
C PHE A 279 5.49 -14.37 7.46
N GLY A 280 4.79 -14.48 8.61
CA GLY A 280 4.86 -13.49 9.68
C GLY A 280 4.54 -14.09 11.05
N GLU A 281 5.54 -14.18 11.93
CA GLU A 281 5.38 -14.76 13.27
C GLU A 281 4.75 -13.78 14.30
N ASP A 282 4.49 -12.51 13.95
CA ASP A 282 4.08 -11.50 14.93
C ASP A 282 3.20 -10.35 14.37
N GLU A 283 2.24 -10.65 13.48
CA GLU A 283 1.44 -9.59 12.86
C GLU A 283 0.32 -9.07 13.76
N THR A 284 0.56 -7.91 14.38
CA THR A 284 -0.41 -7.12 15.17
C THR A 284 -1.41 -6.32 14.30
N ILE A 285 -1.79 -6.86 13.14
CA ILE A 285 -2.67 -6.18 12.17
C ILE A 285 -4.09 -6.74 12.28
N LYS A 286 -5.05 -5.88 12.63
CA LYS A 286 -6.46 -6.25 12.77
C LYS A 286 -7.28 -5.90 11.54
N ILE A 287 -7.97 -6.88 10.96
CA ILE A 287 -8.98 -6.63 9.92
C ILE A 287 -10.24 -6.08 10.60
N MET A 288 -10.60 -4.83 10.31
CA MET A 288 -11.83 -4.20 10.81
C MET A 288 -13.05 -4.48 9.93
N ALA A 289 -12.82 -4.60 8.63
CA ALA A 289 -13.83 -4.94 7.63
C ALA A 289 -13.16 -5.39 6.34
N ARG A 290 -13.79 -6.30 5.60
CA ARG A 290 -13.36 -6.73 4.26
C ARG A 290 -14.59 -6.86 3.37
N ASN A 291 -14.43 -6.61 2.08
CA ASN A 291 -15.49 -6.82 1.12
C ASN A 291 -15.94 -8.28 1.09
N ASN A 292 -17.24 -8.50 0.87
CA ASN A 292 -17.76 -9.81 0.52
C ASN A 292 -17.22 -10.21 -0.87
N PRO A 293 -17.03 -11.52 -1.14
CA PRO A 293 -16.62 -11.99 -2.46
C PRO A 293 -17.54 -11.39 -3.54
N PRO A 294 -16.99 -10.72 -4.56
CA PRO A 294 -17.80 -10.05 -5.57
C PRO A 294 -18.64 -11.07 -6.34
N GLN A 295 -19.91 -10.72 -6.57
CA GLN A 295 -20.83 -11.54 -7.34
C GLN A 295 -20.59 -11.31 -8.82
N ILE A 296 -19.90 -12.25 -9.45
CA ILE A 296 -19.50 -12.16 -10.86
C ILE A 296 -20.42 -13.05 -11.68
N SER A 297 -20.92 -12.53 -12.79
CA SER A 297 -21.79 -13.29 -13.70
C SER A 297 -20.97 -14.00 -14.77
N CYS A 298 -21.32 -15.24 -15.08
CA CYS A 298 -20.77 -16.01 -16.18
C CYS A 298 -21.04 -15.30 -17.50
N ARG A 299 -20.00 -15.03 -18.29
CA ARG A 299 -20.12 -14.30 -19.56
C ARG A 299 -21.04 -14.99 -20.59
N GLU A 300 -21.13 -16.31 -20.54
CA GLU A 300 -21.88 -17.11 -21.53
C GLU A 300 -23.36 -17.26 -21.18
N CYS A 301 -23.70 -17.40 -19.90
CA CYS A 301 -25.07 -17.74 -19.48
C CYS A 301 -25.67 -16.84 -18.41
N GLY A 302 -24.91 -15.91 -17.84
CA GLY A 302 -25.35 -14.97 -16.81
C GLY A 302 -25.55 -15.56 -15.40
N LYS A 303 -25.37 -16.86 -15.20
CA LYS A 303 -25.38 -17.50 -13.86
C LYS A 303 -24.13 -17.09 -13.06
N PRO A 304 -24.11 -17.23 -11.72
CA PRO A 304 -22.91 -16.96 -10.93
C PRO A 304 -21.68 -17.72 -11.48
N ALA A 305 -20.58 -16.99 -11.68
CA ALA A 305 -19.32 -17.54 -12.10
C ALA A 305 -18.53 -18.06 -10.89
N THR A 306 -17.76 -19.11 -11.12
CA THR A 306 -16.91 -19.78 -10.11
C THR A 306 -15.46 -19.91 -10.58
N LYS A 307 -15.23 -19.72 -11.89
CA LYS A 307 -13.94 -19.86 -12.55
C LYS A 307 -13.63 -18.62 -13.38
N VAL A 308 -12.35 -18.31 -13.50
CA VAL A 308 -11.81 -17.28 -14.38
C VAL A 308 -10.73 -17.88 -15.27
N ALA A 309 -10.73 -17.52 -16.56
CA ALA A 309 -9.63 -17.86 -17.44
C ALA A 309 -8.34 -17.11 -17.04
N ALA A 310 -7.25 -17.85 -16.83
CA ALA A 310 -5.94 -17.33 -16.48
C ALA A 310 -5.39 -16.44 -17.61
N GLY A 311 -4.67 -15.38 -17.24
CA GLY A 311 -3.99 -14.49 -18.20
C GLY A 311 -4.87 -13.45 -18.90
N TYR A 312 -6.15 -13.33 -18.53
CA TYR A 312 -7.01 -12.24 -19.01
C TYR A 312 -6.82 -10.98 -18.17
N TYR A 313 -6.56 -9.84 -18.83
CA TYR A 313 -6.37 -8.52 -18.19
C TYR A 313 -7.60 -8.00 -17.43
N TYR A 314 -8.79 -8.52 -17.73
CA TYR A 314 -10.03 -8.23 -17.01
C TYR A 314 -10.72 -9.55 -16.63
N PHE A 315 -10.79 -9.86 -15.33
CA PHE A 315 -11.31 -11.15 -14.86
C PHE A 315 -12.80 -11.36 -15.22
N GLU A 316 -13.57 -10.29 -15.38
CA GLU A 316 -15.00 -10.35 -15.75
C GLU A 316 -15.21 -10.96 -17.14
N ASP A 317 -14.32 -10.64 -18.09
CA ASP A 317 -14.37 -11.17 -19.46
C ASP A 317 -13.96 -12.64 -19.53
N GLY A 318 -13.21 -13.10 -18.53
CA GLY A 318 -12.80 -14.50 -18.35
C GLY A 318 -13.72 -15.32 -17.45
N ALA A 319 -14.75 -14.71 -16.84
CA ALA A 319 -15.55 -15.34 -15.80
C ALA A 319 -16.57 -16.34 -16.37
N LEU A 320 -16.51 -17.58 -15.89
CA LEU A 320 -17.40 -18.68 -16.29
C LEU A 320 -17.94 -19.42 -15.07
N CYS A 321 -19.16 -19.94 -15.20
CA CYS A 321 -19.66 -20.97 -14.29
C CYS A 321 -19.06 -22.34 -14.66
N ASP A 322 -19.06 -23.28 -13.73
CA ASP A 322 -18.44 -24.61 -13.94
C ASP A 322 -18.96 -25.32 -15.20
N VAL A 323 -20.24 -25.16 -15.54
CA VAL A 323 -20.84 -25.80 -16.72
C VAL A 323 -20.30 -25.20 -18.02
N CYS A 324 -20.26 -23.86 -18.10
CA CYS A 324 -19.75 -23.16 -19.28
C CYS A 324 -18.24 -23.36 -19.41
N ALA A 325 -17.48 -23.29 -18.31
CA ALA A 325 -16.06 -23.60 -18.29
C ALA A 325 -15.81 -25.00 -18.88
N ARG A 326 -16.51 -26.04 -18.39
CA ARG A 326 -16.39 -27.42 -18.89
C ARG A 326 -16.76 -27.59 -20.37
N THR A 327 -17.70 -26.80 -20.87
CA THR A 327 -18.12 -26.87 -22.27
C THR A 327 -17.11 -26.17 -23.18
N SER A 328 -16.45 -25.13 -22.68
CA SER A 328 -15.35 -24.42 -23.33
C SER A 328 -14.01 -25.19 -23.29
N LEU A 329 -13.89 -26.26 -22.48
CA LEU A 329 -12.66 -27.07 -22.31
C LEU A 329 -12.16 -27.81 -23.57
N LYS A 330 -12.80 -27.67 -24.73
CA LYS A 330 -12.32 -28.36 -25.95
C LYS A 330 -10.98 -27.84 -26.49
N GLU A 331 -10.42 -26.77 -25.94
CA GLU A 331 -9.10 -26.24 -26.37
C GLU A 331 -8.10 -25.94 -25.23
N TYR A 332 -8.49 -25.85 -23.95
CA TYR A 332 -7.59 -25.32 -22.89
C TYR A 332 -7.91 -25.83 -21.47
N GLU A 333 -7.54 -27.08 -21.18
CA GLU A 333 -7.86 -27.76 -19.90
C GLU A 333 -7.13 -27.15 -18.67
N ASP A 334 -6.03 -26.41 -18.89
CA ASP A 334 -5.15 -25.90 -17.82
C ASP A 334 -5.24 -24.39 -17.54
N MET A 335 -6.25 -23.70 -18.10
CA MET A 335 -6.35 -22.24 -18.03
C MET A 335 -7.45 -21.68 -17.12
N PHE A 336 -8.08 -22.47 -16.24
CA PHE A 336 -9.14 -21.93 -15.35
C PHE A 336 -8.75 -21.94 -13.87
N LEU A 337 -8.73 -20.76 -13.27
CA LEU A 337 -8.49 -20.54 -11.85
C LEU A 337 -9.80 -20.30 -11.09
N PRO A 338 -9.87 -20.60 -9.78
CA PRO A 338 -11.02 -20.24 -8.97
C PRO A 338 -11.18 -18.72 -8.89
N ILE A 339 -12.42 -18.26 -8.83
CA ILE A 339 -12.71 -16.88 -8.44
C ILE A 339 -12.48 -16.76 -6.93
N VAL A 340 -11.66 -15.79 -6.53
CA VAL A 340 -11.23 -15.59 -5.15
C VAL A 340 -11.49 -14.16 -4.70
N ASN A 341 -11.57 -13.94 -3.39
CA ASN A 341 -11.78 -12.61 -2.82
C ASN A 341 -10.48 -11.80 -2.73
N SER A 342 -9.80 -11.62 -3.86
CA SER A 342 -8.51 -10.93 -3.96
C SER A 342 -8.37 -10.21 -5.31
N PRO A 343 -7.65 -9.06 -5.34
CA PRO A 343 -7.33 -8.35 -6.57
C PRO A 343 -6.36 -9.11 -7.50
N ARG A 344 -5.75 -10.22 -7.07
CA ARG A 344 -4.89 -11.10 -7.87
C ARG A 344 -5.65 -12.25 -8.56
N VAL A 345 -6.98 -12.24 -8.51
CA VAL A 345 -7.83 -13.25 -9.15
C VAL A 345 -7.47 -13.44 -10.64
N GLY A 346 -7.19 -14.70 -11.03
CA GLY A 346 -6.88 -15.04 -12.43
C GLY A 346 -5.41 -14.82 -12.86
N VAL A 347 -4.52 -14.43 -11.94
CA VAL A 347 -3.11 -14.09 -12.22
C VAL A 347 -2.17 -15.17 -11.66
N CYS A 348 -1.13 -15.53 -12.41
CA CYS A 348 0.01 -16.35 -11.94
C CYS A 348 -0.38 -17.67 -11.21
N GLY A 349 -1.48 -18.31 -11.60
CA GLY A 349 -1.93 -19.52 -10.92
C GLY A 349 -2.49 -19.31 -9.51
N TYR A 350 -2.69 -18.06 -9.06
CA TYR A 350 -3.16 -17.73 -7.72
C TYR A 350 -4.58 -18.29 -7.48
N THR A 351 -4.69 -19.16 -6.48
CA THR A 351 -5.95 -19.83 -6.10
C THR A 351 -6.60 -19.25 -4.86
N GLY A 352 -6.07 -18.15 -4.31
CA GLY A 352 -6.53 -17.60 -3.05
C GLY A 352 -6.04 -18.41 -1.86
N ASP A 353 -6.37 -17.92 -0.68
CA ASP A 353 -6.06 -18.59 0.57
C ASP A 353 -6.99 -19.80 0.77
N ALA A 354 -6.41 -20.97 1.00
CA ALA A 354 -7.18 -22.21 1.21
C ALA A 354 -7.86 -22.26 2.60
N ASN A 355 -7.56 -21.30 3.49
CA ASN A 355 -7.80 -21.42 4.93
C ASN A 355 -8.75 -20.39 5.56
N VAL A 356 -9.58 -19.68 4.77
CA VAL A 356 -10.70 -18.91 5.37
C VAL A 356 -11.95 -19.79 5.42
N GLU A 357 -11.86 -20.90 6.15
CA GLU A 357 -13.07 -21.54 6.68
C GLU A 357 -13.67 -20.64 7.77
N GLU A 358 -15.00 -20.63 7.78
CA GLU A 358 -15.90 -19.98 8.73
C GLU A 358 -15.33 -20.00 10.16
N PHE A 359 -14.93 -18.83 10.67
CA PHE A 359 -14.65 -18.64 12.10
C PHE A 359 -16.00 -18.61 12.83
N ASP A 360 -16.55 -19.79 13.08
CA ASP A 360 -17.80 -20.02 13.80
C ASP A 360 -17.52 -19.79 15.30
N TRP A 361 -18.04 -18.70 15.85
CA TRP A 361 -17.95 -18.37 17.27
C TRP A 361 -19.12 -19.00 18.04
N ASP A 362 -19.27 -20.32 17.98
CA ASP A 362 -20.21 -21.05 18.83
C ASP A 362 -19.43 -21.97 19.79
N ASP A 363 -18.73 -21.35 20.74
CA ASP A 363 -18.40 -21.97 22.02
C ASP A 363 -19.68 -21.97 22.88
N GLU A 364 -20.58 -22.92 22.66
CA GLU A 364 -21.49 -23.36 23.72
C GLU A 364 -20.78 -24.45 24.51
N GLU A 365 -20.28 -24.07 25.70
CA GLU A 365 -19.91 -25.01 26.76
C GLU A 365 -21.13 -25.89 27.07
N GLU A 366 -21.12 -27.14 26.57
CA GLU A 366 -22.02 -28.18 27.07
C GLU A 366 -21.55 -28.58 28.48
N ASP A 367 -22.27 -28.04 29.47
CA ASP A 367 -22.32 -28.54 30.84
C ASP A 367 -22.77 -30.02 30.84
N GLU A 368 -21.83 -30.96 30.80
CA GLU A 368 -22.11 -32.36 31.16
C GLU A 368 -22.35 -32.45 32.66
N ALA A 369 -23.64 -32.39 33.03
CA ALA A 369 -24.12 -32.72 34.35
C ALA A 369 -23.79 -34.18 34.71
N GLU A 370 -23.14 -34.33 35.86
CA GLU A 370 -22.85 -35.60 36.54
C GLU A 370 -24.12 -36.47 36.65
N GLU A 371 -24.13 -37.62 35.98
CA GLU A 371 -25.08 -38.69 36.27
C GLU A 371 -24.64 -39.42 37.54
N ASP A 372 -25.24 -39.04 38.67
CA ASP A 372 -25.19 -39.81 39.91
C ASP A 372 -25.90 -41.16 39.77
N GLU A 373 -25.25 -42.15 40.36
CA GLU A 373 -25.56 -43.57 40.44
C GLU A 373 -26.96 -43.88 41.03
N GLU A 374 -27.75 -44.70 40.33
CA GLU A 374 -28.67 -45.65 40.97
C GLU A 374 -28.71 -47.00 40.20
N GLN A 375 -27.84 -47.94 40.60
CA GLN A 375 -28.24 -49.34 40.87
C GLN A 375 -27.16 -50.18 41.56
#